data_AF-A0A1I0PIE8-F1
#
_entry.id   AF-A0A1I0PIE8-F1
#
_cell.length_a   1.000
_cell.length_b   1.000
_cell.length_c   1.000
_cell.angle_alpha   90.00
_cell.angle_beta   90.00
_cell.angle_gamma   90.00
#
_symmetry.space_group_name_H-M   'P 1'
#
loop_
_entity.id
_entity.type
_entity.pdbx_description
1 polymer ?
#
loop_
_entity_poly.entity_id
_entity_poly.type
_entity_poly.pdbx_seq_one_letter_code
_entity_poly.pdbx_strand_id
1 'polypeptide(L)'
;MQNTKPTGVIIARFQTPSLHEGHLELIRQVKQKHNRVLIILGVSPVRGSRKNPLDYYTRERMIKQQFPEIIVLPLSDQKSDAVWSQKLDELLSNNFPHESFLLYGSRNSFMDTYTGKYRTEALPPVQDYNATAMREAISDKVFDTEEFRAGIIYNTYNLFPSVYATVDIALFRNDKKELLLGRKPNENVWRLPGGFSDPTDDNFEMAAARELQEECGAVETGPMEYVASLRVNDWRYASEINKIITTLFSTDLVYGEPAAGDDLEEVRWVTLTDIPTLIAKGEINDTHIPLLAKLTEKYSY
;
A
#
# COMPACT_ATOMS: atom_id res chain seq x y z
N MET A 1 -9.44 14.13 50.92
CA MET A 1 -9.34 13.90 49.45
C MET A 1 -10.27 12.75 49.12
N GLN A 2 -11.30 12.96 48.29
CA GLN A 2 -12.17 11.87 47.87
C GLN A 2 -11.31 10.83 47.13
N ASN A 3 -11.34 9.59 47.61
CA ASN A 3 -10.61 8.46 47.06
C ASN A 3 -11.32 8.04 45.76
N THR A 4 -11.23 8.86 44.72
CA THR A 4 -11.86 8.59 43.42
C THR A 4 -11.06 7.49 42.73
N LYS A 5 -11.76 6.41 42.36
CA LYS A 5 -11.16 5.35 41.53
C LYS A 5 -10.59 5.98 40.25
N PRO A 6 -9.41 5.53 39.77
CA PRO A 6 -8.88 6.01 38.51
C PRO A 6 -9.85 5.70 37.36
N THR A 7 -9.77 6.46 36.27
CA THR A 7 -10.46 6.18 35.01
C THR A 7 -9.74 5.03 34.30
N GLY A 8 -10.49 4.01 33.88
CA GLY A 8 -9.94 2.89 33.12
C GLY A 8 -9.76 3.28 31.66
N VAL A 9 -8.57 3.08 31.09
CA VAL A 9 -8.27 3.44 29.70
C VAL A 9 -7.91 2.19 28.93
N ILE A 10 -8.70 1.83 27.92
CA ILE A 10 -8.42 0.69 27.04
C ILE A 10 -7.69 1.21 25.80
N ILE A 11 -6.57 0.60 25.44
CA ILE A 11 -5.84 0.93 24.22
C ILE A 11 -5.97 -0.22 23.24
N ALA A 12 -6.56 0.04 22.08
CA ALA A 12 -6.87 -1.00 21.11
C ALA A 12 -6.93 -0.49 19.67
N ARG A 13 -6.93 -1.43 18.73
CA ARG A 13 -7.12 -1.14 17.29
C ARG A 13 -8.53 -1.48 16.78
N PHE A 14 -9.16 -2.53 17.28
CA PHE A 14 -10.50 -2.99 16.86
C PHE A 14 -10.70 -3.04 15.34
N GLN A 15 -9.78 -3.73 14.64
CA GLN A 15 -9.75 -3.87 13.17
C GLN A 15 -10.45 -5.15 12.69
N THR A 16 -11.63 -5.42 13.23
CA THR A 16 -12.49 -6.60 12.94
C THR A 16 -13.86 -6.11 12.48
N PRO A 17 -14.62 -6.91 11.68
CA PRO A 17 -15.93 -6.50 11.18
C PRO A 17 -16.97 -6.23 12.29
N SER A 18 -16.76 -6.80 13.46
CA SER A 18 -17.56 -6.58 14.67
C SER A 18 -16.69 -6.68 15.92
N LEU A 19 -17.19 -6.19 17.05
CA LEU A 19 -16.60 -6.50 18.36
C LEU A 19 -16.89 -7.97 18.70
N HIS A 20 -15.90 -8.84 18.57
CA HIS A 20 -15.99 -10.21 19.04
C HIS A 20 -15.93 -10.30 20.56
N GLU A 21 -16.23 -11.47 21.13
CA GLU A 21 -16.37 -11.63 22.58
C GLU A 21 -15.11 -11.23 23.37
N GLY A 22 -13.91 -11.51 22.85
CA GLY A 22 -12.67 -11.03 23.47
C GLY A 22 -12.58 -9.50 23.62
N HIS A 23 -13.09 -8.72 22.65
CA HIS A 23 -13.17 -7.27 22.78
C HIS A 23 -14.23 -6.85 23.80
N LEU A 24 -15.39 -7.50 23.77
CA LEU A 24 -16.51 -7.19 24.65
C LEU A 24 -16.14 -7.45 26.11
N GLU A 25 -15.51 -8.58 26.37
CA GLU A 25 -15.13 -8.98 27.71
C GLU A 25 -14.02 -8.10 28.28
N LEU A 26 -13.04 -7.67 27.45
CA LEU A 26 -12.08 -6.63 27.83
C LEU A 26 -12.80 -5.36 28.33
N ILE A 27 -13.77 -4.87 27.55
CA ILE A 27 -14.52 -3.65 27.90
C ILE A 27 -15.35 -3.88 29.18
N ARG A 28 -16.03 -5.02 29.32
CA ARG A 28 -16.85 -5.35 30.50
C ARG A 28 -16.01 -5.44 31.77
N GLN A 29 -14.85 -6.08 31.73
CA GLN A 29 -13.96 -6.19 32.90
C GLN A 29 -13.47 -4.82 33.36
N VAL A 30 -13.08 -3.93 32.44
CA VAL A 30 -12.67 -2.58 32.79
C VAL A 30 -13.85 -1.79 33.38
N LYS A 31 -15.07 -1.92 32.83
CA LYS A 31 -16.28 -1.31 33.38
C LYS A 31 -16.66 -1.83 34.78
N GLN A 32 -16.37 -3.09 35.10
CA GLN A 32 -16.58 -3.63 36.45
C GLN A 32 -15.60 -3.03 37.46
N LYS A 33 -14.37 -2.73 37.04
CA LYS A 33 -13.33 -2.16 37.91
C LYS A 33 -13.48 -0.63 38.07
N HIS A 34 -13.94 0.08 37.04
CA HIS A 34 -13.92 1.54 36.95
C HIS A 34 -15.30 2.16 36.66
N ASN A 35 -15.60 3.28 37.32
CA ASN A 35 -16.84 4.02 37.09
C ASN A 35 -16.81 4.83 35.77
N ARG A 36 -15.61 5.18 35.30
CA ARG A 36 -15.37 5.89 34.02
C ARG A 36 -14.43 5.05 33.18
N VAL A 37 -14.75 4.91 31.90
CA VAL A 37 -13.96 4.15 30.94
C VAL A 37 -13.75 4.99 29.68
N LEU A 38 -12.50 5.03 29.21
CA LEU A 38 -12.10 5.62 27.95
C LEU A 38 -11.55 4.52 27.04
N ILE A 39 -11.73 4.67 25.74
CA ILE A 39 -11.05 3.87 24.72
C ILE A 39 -10.18 4.79 23.88
N ILE A 40 -8.90 4.45 23.77
CA ILE A 40 -7.96 5.08 22.84
C ILE A 40 -7.79 4.16 21.63
N LEU A 41 -8.27 4.63 20.48
CA LEU A 41 -8.14 3.95 19.21
C LEU A 41 -6.84 4.33 18.51
N GLY A 42 -5.96 3.35 18.31
CA GLY A 42 -4.77 3.52 17.48
C GLY A 42 -5.15 3.82 16.02
N VAL A 43 -4.58 4.87 15.44
CA VAL A 43 -4.82 5.30 14.05
C VAL A 43 -3.53 5.13 13.25
N SER A 44 -3.57 4.20 12.29
CA SER A 44 -2.46 3.93 11.37
C SER A 44 -2.25 5.10 10.40
N PRO A 45 -1.00 5.47 10.09
CA PRO A 45 -0.70 6.44 9.03
C PRO A 45 -1.08 5.90 7.65
N VAL A 46 -1.03 4.57 7.48
CA VAL A 46 -1.44 3.89 6.24
C VAL A 46 -2.94 3.63 6.29
N ARG A 47 -3.68 4.23 5.37
CA ARG A 47 -5.14 4.08 5.23
C ARG A 47 -5.50 2.86 4.38
N GLY A 48 -6.60 2.18 4.72
CA GLY A 48 -7.17 1.08 3.92
C GLY A 48 -6.26 -0.12 3.69
N SER A 49 -5.27 -0.34 4.56
CA SER A 49 -4.40 -1.52 4.47
C SER A 49 -5.12 -2.80 4.92
N ARG A 50 -4.66 -3.98 4.45
CA ARG A 50 -5.20 -5.27 4.90
C ARG A 50 -5.13 -5.47 6.42
N LYS A 51 -4.15 -4.86 7.09
CA LYS A 51 -3.97 -4.92 8.56
C LYS A 51 -4.82 -3.90 9.31
N ASN A 52 -5.12 -2.75 8.70
CA ASN A 52 -5.92 -1.68 9.26
C ASN A 52 -6.96 -1.20 8.23
N PRO A 53 -7.98 -2.02 7.92
CA PRO A 53 -8.96 -1.68 6.88
C PRO A 53 -10.00 -0.65 7.33
N LEU A 54 -10.26 -0.54 8.64
CA LEU A 54 -11.26 0.36 9.21
C LEU A 54 -10.60 1.66 9.68
N ASP A 55 -11.18 2.78 9.27
CA ASP A 55 -10.77 4.11 9.71
C ASP A 55 -11.21 4.39 11.17
N TYR A 56 -10.93 5.59 11.67
CA TYR A 56 -11.35 5.95 13.03
C TYR A 56 -12.88 5.97 13.19
N TYR A 57 -13.60 6.60 12.28
CA TYR A 57 -15.04 6.87 12.43
C TYR A 57 -15.87 5.59 12.40
N THR A 58 -15.53 4.65 11.52
CA THR A 58 -16.20 3.34 11.43
C THR A 58 -16.03 2.54 12.72
N ARG A 59 -14.82 2.53 13.30
CA ARG A 59 -14.54 1.83 14.57
C ARG A 59 -15.19 2.51 15.77
N GLU A 60 -15.16 3.83 15.82
CA GLU A 60 -15.87 4.60 16.86
C GLU A 60 -17.36 4.27 16.85
N ARG A 61 -18.02 4.29 15.68
CA ARG A 61 -19.43 3.91 15.55
C ARG A 61 -19.69 2.47 15.98
N MET A 62 -18.83 1.52 15.59
CA MET A 62 -18.92 0.12 15.99
C MET A 62 -18.88 -0.04 17.52
N ILE A 63 -18.01 0.71 18.20
CA ILE A 63 -17.92 0.70 19.67
C ILE A 63 -19.15 1.35 20.30
N LYS A 64 -19.53 2.54 19.81
CA LYS A 64 -20.64 3.33 20.32
C LYS A 64 -21.99 2.65 20.15
N GLN A 65 -22.13 1.75 19.18
CA GLN A 65 -23.34 0.94 19.01
C GLN A 65 -23.62 0.04 20.21
N GLN A 66 -22.57 -0.45 20.89
CA GLN A 66 -22.70 -1.32 22.07
C GLN A 66 -22.42 -0.61 23.39
N PHE A 67 -21.59 0.43 23.37
CA PHE A 67 -21.14 1.18 24.53
C PHE A 67 -21.25 2.70 24.28
N PRO A 68 -22.48 3.24 24.15
CA PRO A 68 -22.70 4.64 23.77
C PRO A 68 -22.09 5.65 24.76
N GLU A 69 -21.95 5.28 26.02
CA GLU A 69 -21.42 6.10 27.11
C GLU A 69 -19.89 6.22 27.13
N ILE A 70 -19.15 5.27 26.52
CA ILE A 70 -17.69 5.27 26.58
C ILE A 70 -17.13 6.36 25.65
N ILE A 71 -16.27 7.24 26.17
CA ILE A 71 -15.57 8.22 25.33
C ILE A 71 -14.48 7.48 24.53
N VAL A 72 -14.47 7.70 23.22
CA VAL A 72 -13.50 7.13 22.29
C VAL A 72 -12.64 8.28 21.77
N LEU A 73 -11.32 8.15 21.83
CA LEU A 73 -10.38 9.16 21.32
C LEU A 73 -9.38 8.52 20.36
N PRO A 74 -8.99 9.20 19.27
CA PRO A 74 -7.94 8.72 18.38
C PRO A 74 -6.55 8.98 18.94
N LEU A 75 -5.61 8.07 18.65
CA LEU A 75 -4.18 8.28 18.85
C LEU A 75 -3.40 7.80 17.62
N SER A 76 -2.78 8.72 16.90
CA SER A 76 -1.98 8.38 15.72
C SER A 76 -0.73 7.59 16.09
N ASP A 77 -0.45 6.52 15.36
CA ASP A 77 0.79 5.76 15.52
C ASP A 77 2.01 6.68 15.34
N GLN A 78 3.08 6.40 16.09
CA GLN A 78 4.36 7.10 15.97
C GLN A 78 5.45 6.09 15.64
N LYS A 79 6.50 6.54 14.96
CA LYS A 79 7.69 5.71 14.72
C LYS A 79 8.42 5.32 16.00
N SER A 80 8.34 6.15 17.04
CA SER A 80 9.00 5.95 18.34
C SER A 80 7.98 5.67 19.44
N ASP A 81 8.18 4.59 20.18
CA ASP A 81 7.33 4.20 21.31
C ASP A 81 7.36 5.23 22.44
N ALA A 82 8.52 5.88 22.67
CA ALA A 82 8.64 6.95 23.66
C ALA A 82 7.79 8.18 23.28
N VAL A 83 7.82 8.57 22.00
CA VAL A 83 7.00 9.68 21.49
C VAL A 83 5.51 9.30 21.51
N TRP A 84 5.17 8.05 21.18
CA TRP A 84 3.81 7.55 21.28
C TRP A 84 3.30 7.60 22.72
N SER A 85 4.11 7.17 23.69
CA SER A 85 3.80 7.20 25.12
C SER A 85 3.58 8.62 25.62
N GLN A 86 4.46 9.56 25.24
CA GLN A 86 4.29 10.98 25.57
C GLN A 86 2.98 11.55 25.01
N LYS A 87 2.67 11.25 23.75
CA LYS A 87 1.42 11.73 23.12
C LYS A 87 0.17 11.15 23.77
N LEU A 88 0.21 9.89 24.20
CA LEU A 88 -0.87 9.29 24.98
C LEU A 88 -1.05 10.03 26.30
N ASP A 89 0.05 10.30 27.01
CA ASP A 89 0.01 11.01 28.28
C ASP A 89 -0.58 12.42 28.11
N GLU A 90 -0.09 13.17 27.12
CA GLU A 90 -0.59 14.50 26.77
C GLU A 90 -2.07 14.48 26.37
N LEU A 91 -2.50 13.49 25.58
CA LEU A 91 -3.90 13.32 25.18
C LEU A 91 -4.79 13.16 26.42
N LEU A 92 -4.40 12.30 27.37
CA LEU A 92 -5.16 12.04 28.58
C LEU A 92 -5.15 13.25 29.53
N SER A 93 -3.97 13.84 29.80
CA SER A 93 -3.85 14.96 30.74
C SER A 93 -4.50 16.25 30.23
N ASN A 94 -4.47 16.51 28.92
CA ASN A 94 -5.05 17.72 28.35
C ASN A 94 -6.58 17.65 28.31
N ASN A 95 -7.14 16.48 28.00
CA ASN A 95 -8.60 16.32 27.94
C ASN A 95 -9.23 16.10 29.33
N PHE A 96 -8.49 15.51 30.29
CA PHE A 96 -9.01 15.26 31.65
C PHE A 96 -7.96 15.58 32.73
N PRO A 97 -7.65 16.87 32.97
CA PRO A 97 -6.52 17.32 33.82
C PRO A 97 -6.62 16.97 35.30
N HIS A 98 -7.80 16.58 35.78
CA HIS A 98 -8.05 16.24 37.20
C HIS A 98 -8.33 14.75 37.42
N GLU A 99 -8.13 13.92 36.39
CA GLU A 99 -8.32 12.48 36.49
C GLU A 99 -6.99 11.74 36.70
N SER A 100 -7.08 10.57 37.33
CA SER A 100 -5.99 9.59 37.35
C SER A 100 -6.39 8.42 36.46
N PHE A 101 -5.42 7.76 35.83
CA PHE A 101 -5.69 6.73 34.83
C PHE A 101 -4.98 5.42 35.15
N LEU A 102 -5.61 4.33 34.76
CA LEU A 102 -5.03 2.99 34.71
C LEU A 102 -5.23 2.43 33.29
N LEU A 103 -4.14 2.10 32.63
CA LEU A 103 -4.15 1.67 31.22
C LEU A 103 -4.31 0.16 31.12
N TYR A 104 -5.16 -0.29 30.22
CA TYR A 104 -5.48 -1.70 29.99
C TYR A 104 -5.14 -2.11 28.56
N GLY A 105 -4.49 -3.27 28.45
CA GLY A 105 -4.17 -3.92 27.19
C GLY A 105 -4.31 -5.44 27.27
N SER A 106 -4.24 -6.09 26.11
CA SER A 106 -4.23 -7.55 25.98
C SER A 106 -2.82 -8.11 25.72
N ARG A 107 -2.71 -9.40 25.40
CA ARG A 107 -1.46 -10.09 25.03
C ARG A 107 -0.84 -9.44 23.78
N ASN A 108 0.48 -9.21 23.79
CA ASN A 108 1.23 -8.50 22.73
C ASN A 108 0.75 -7.04 22.49
N SER A 109 0.34 -6.34 23.56
CA SER A 109 -0.11 -4.95 23.47
C SER A 109 1.01 -3.95 23.72
N PHE A 110 0.64 -2.66 23.77
CA PHE A 110 1.52 -1.53 24.06
C PHE A 110 2.26 -1.61 25.41
N MET A 111 1.85 -2.51 26.32
CA MET A 111 2.36 -2.53 27.70
C MET A 111 3.87 -2.77 27.78
N ASP A 112 4.45 -3.54 26.85
CA ASP A 112 5.90 -3.84 26.84
C ASP A 112 6.73 -2.67 26.29
N THR A 113 6.10 -1.77 25.53
CA THR A 113 6.77 -0.64 24.86
C THR A 113 6.45 0.72 25.47
N TYR A 114 5.42 0.80 26.31
CA TYR A 114 4.97 2.04 26.91
C TYR A 114 5.84 2.46 28.09
N THR A 115 6.38 3.68 27.99
CA THR A 115 7.30 4.27 28.97
C THR A 115 6.75 5.56 29.58
N GLY A 116 5.43 5.75 29.54
CA GLY A 116 4.76 6.96 30.03
C GLY A 116 4.49 6.95 31.53
N LYS A 117 3.68 7.90 31.98
CA LYS A 117 3.42 8.23 33.39
C LYS A 117 2.48 7.24 34.08
N TYR A 118 1.48 6.74 33.37
CA TYR A 118 0.40 5.94 33.96
C TYR A 118 0.76 4.47 34.15
N ARG A 119 0.13 3.81 35.12
CA ARG A 119 0.33 2.36 35.33
C ARG A 119 -0.42 1.58 34.25
N THR A 120 0.09 0.40 33.93
CA THR A 120 -0.52 -0.56 33.02
C THR A 120 -1.00 -1.81 33.77
N GLU A 121 -2.10 -2.40 33.32
CA GLU A 121 -2.63 -3.66 33.83
C GLU A 121 -3.07 -4.56 32.66
N ALA A 122 -2.54 -5.78 32.63
CA ALA A 122 -2.94 -6.81 31.68
C ALA A 122 -4.19 -7.53 32.17
N LEU A 123 -5.19 -7.70 31.32
CA LEU A 123 -6.34 -8.56 31.62
C LEU A 123 -6.13 -9.95 31.03
N PRO A 124 -6.51 -11.02 31.76
CA PRO A 124 -6.35 -12.38 31.27
C PRO A 124 -7.19 -12.57 30.00
N PRO A 125 -6.63 -13.19 28.94
CA PRO A 125 -7.39 -13.46 27.74
C PRO A 125 -8.48 -14.48 28.07
N VAL A 126 -9.71 -14.19 27.65
CA VAL A 126 -10.85 -15.10 27.85
C VAL A 126 -10.86 -16.21 26.79
N GLN A 127 -10.46 -15.86 25.56
CA GLN A 127 -10.28 -16.77 24.44
C GLN A 127 -9.36 -16.13 23.40
N ASP A 128 -8.61 -16.94 22.66
CA ASP A 128 -7.78 -16.45 21.55
C ASP A 128 -8.65 -16.14 20.33
N TYR A 129 -8.86 -14.85 20.07
CA TYR A 129 -9.46 -14.35 18.83
C TYR A 129 -8.37 -13.81 17.90
N ASN A 130 -8.33 -14.33 16.67
CA ASN A 130 -7.38 -13.89 15.65
C ASN A 130 -8.04 -12.92 14.67
N ALA A 131 -7.77 -11.62 14.85
CA ALA A 131 -8.31 -10.58 13.99
C ALA A 131 -7.92 -10.74 12.50
N THR A 132 -6.73 -11.29 12.22
CA THR A 132 -6.29 -11.55 10.83
C THR A 132 -7.14 -12.65 10.19
N ALA A 133 -7.31 -13.78 10.88
CA ALA A 133 -8.15 -14.87 10.38
C ALA A 133 -9.61 -14.42 10.16
N MET A 134 -10.14 -13.56 11.04
CA MET A 134 -11.48 -12.99 10.87
C MET A 134 -11.60 -12.11 9.62
N ARG A 135 -10.57 -11.31 9.29
CA ARG A 135 -10.55 -10.49 8.08
C ARG A 135 -10.41 -11.35 6.83
N GLU A 136 -9.54 -12.35 6.85
CA GLU A 136 -9.35 -13.29 5.73
C GLU A 136 -10.65 -14.04 5.42
N ALA A 137 -11.35 -14.55 6.44
CA ALA A 137 -12.60 -15.30 6.31
C ALA A 137 -13.78 -14.52 5.69
N ILE A 138 -13.65 -13.21 5.51
CA ILE A 138 -14.66 -12.35 4.86
C ILE A 138 -14.13 -11.61 3.63
N SER A 139 -12.84 -11.73 3.31
CA SER A 139 -12.17 -10.90 2.31
C SER A 139 -12.65 -11.11 0.87
N ASP A 140 -13.24 -12.28 0.61
CA ASP A 140 -13.79 -12.71 -0.68
C ASP A 140 -15.32 -12.77 -0.70
N LYS A 141 -15.99 -12.34 0.38
CA LYS A 141 -17.45 -12.36 0.51
C LYS A 141 -18.07 -11.06 0.02
N VAL A 142 -19.11 -11.19 -0.80
CA VAL A 142 -19.90 -10.07 -1.31
C VAL A 142 -21.29 -10.10 -0.67
N PHE A 143 -21.70 -8.99 -0.06
CA PHE A 143 -23.04 -8.83 0.52
C PHE A 143 -23.93 -8.00 -0.41
N ASP A 144 -25.24 -8.23 -0.36
CA ASP A 144 -26.25 -7.63 -1.26
C ASP A 144 -26.90 -6.35 -0.69
N THR A 145 -26.44 -5.87 0.46
CA THR A 145 -26.99 -4.68 1.12
C THR A 145 -26.46 -3.36 0.56
N GLU A 146 -27.26 -2.30 0.68
CA GLU A 146 -26.84 -0.95 0.27
C GLU A 146 -25.67 -0.46 1.13
N GLU A 147 -25.69 -0.77 2.42
CA GLU A 147 -24.65 -0.40 3.38
C GLU A 147 -23.30 -1.01 3.02
N PHE A 148 -23.27 -2.24 2.50
CA PHE A 148 -22.02 -2.87 2.03
C PHE A 148 -21.44 -2.12 0.83
N ARG A 149 -22.27 -1.81 -0.18
CA ARG A 149 -21.85 -1.04 -1.36
C ARG A 149 -21.42 0.38 -0.98
N ALA A 150 -22.18 1.06 -0.11
CA ALA A 150 -21.85 2.39 0.38
C ALA A 150 -20.54 2.39 1.17
N GLY A 151 -20.26 1.35 1.96
CA GLY A 151 -18.99 1.18 2.67
C GLY A 151 -17.79 1.03 1.73
N ILE A 152 -17.94 0.27 0.63
CA ILE A 152 -16.90 0.16 -0.41
C ILE A 152 -16.62 1.54 -1.03
N ILE A 153 -17.67 2.26 -1.44
CA ILE A 153 -17.54 3.60 -2.03
C ILE A 153 -16.87 4.55 -1.04
N TYR A 154 -17.33 4.58 0.22
CA TYR A 154 -16.77 5.40 1.28
C TYR A 154 -15.27 5.14 1.44
N ASN A 155 -14.85 3.87 1.55
CA ASN A 155 -13.45 3.54 1.70
C ASN A 155 -12.63 4.01 0.49
N THR A 156 -13.07 3.70 -0.74
CA THR A 156 -12.38 4.06 -1.97
C THR A 156 -12.16 5.58 -2.10
N TYR A 157 -13.16 6.40 -1.77
CA TYR A 157 -13.05 7.87 -1.80
C TYR A 157 -12.15 8.46 -0.70
N ASN A 158 -11.87 7.70 0.36
CA ASN A 158 -11.02 8.16 1.47
C ASN A 158 -9.55 7.71 1.34
N LEU A 159 -9.22 6.91 0.32
CA LEU A 159 -7.86 6.55 -0.03
C LEU A 159 -7.14 7.71 -0.73
N PHE A 160 -5.82 7.77 -0.55
CA PHE A 160 -5.00 8.71 -1.29
C PHE A 160 -4.80 8.23 -2.73
N PRO A 161 -4.75 9.16 -3.72
CA PRO A 161 -4.35 8.82 -5.07
C PRO A 161 -3.02 8.09 -5.09
N SER A 162 -2.95 7.03 -5.88
CA SER A 162 -1.77 6.16 -6.01
C SER A 162 -1.14 6.30 -7.39
N VAL A 163 0.18 6.18 -7.41
CA VAL A 163 0.95 6.03 -8.65
C VAL A 163 1.44 4.59 -8.71
N TYR A 164 1.09 3.90 -9.79
CA TYR A 164 1.65 2.59 -10.09
C TYR A 164 2.95 2.78 -10.85
N ALA A 165 4.03 2.21 -10.32
CA ALA A 165 5.35 2.30 -10.90
C ALA A 165 5.58 1.13 -11.86
N THR A 166 5.98 1.46 -13.08
CA THR A 166 6.40 0.50 -14.10
C THR A 166 7.83 0.82 -14.54
N VAL A 167 8.45 -0.12 -15.25
CA VAL A 167 9.74 0.06 -15.90
C VAL A 167 9.62 -0.27 -17.38
N ASP A 168 10.33 0.45 -18.22
CA ASP A 168 10.47 0.19 -19.64
C ASP A 168 11.96 0.09 -19.97
N ILE A 169 12.34 -0.85 -20.83
CA ILE A 169 13.73 -1.14 -21.13
C ILE A 169 14.02 -0.95 -22.61
N ALA A 170 14.93 -0.04 -22.92
CA ALA A 170 15.53 0.10 -24.23
C ALA A 170 16.79 -0.77 -24.33
N LEU A 171 16.62 -2.01 -24.78
CA LEU A 171 17.73 -2.90 -25.06
C LEU A 171 18.30 -2.60 -26.45
N PHE A 172 19.57 -2.20 -26.49
CA PHE A 172 20.28 -1.83 -27.70
C PHE A 172 21.27 -2.90 -28.17
N ARG A 173 21.58 -2.89 -29.46
CA ARG A 173 22.77 -3.53 -30.02
C ARG A 173 23.39 -2.66 -31.12
N ASN A 174 24.55 -3.07 -31.62
CA ASN A 174 25.24 -2.43 -32.74
C ASN A 174 25.47 -0.92 -32.50
N ASP A 175 26.14 -0.60 -31.39
CA ASP A 175 26.45 0.78 -30.97
C ASP A 175 25.21 1.67 -30.84
N LYS A 176 24.17 1.15 -30.18
CA LYS A 176 22.87 1.82 -29.97
C LYS A 176 22.10 2.16 -31.26
N LYS A 177 22.41 1.53 -32.39
CA LYS A 177 21.71 1.76 -33.66
C LYS A 177 20.43 0.95 -33.81
N GLU A 178 20.37 -0.22 -33.19
CA GLU A 178 19.19 -1.09 -33.21
C GLU A 178 18.62 -1.26 -31.81
N LEU A 179 17.30 -1.13 -31.71
CA LEU A 179 16.50 -1.24 -30.50
C LEU A 179 15.63 -2.50 -30.59
N LEU A 180 15.60 -3.28 -29.51
CA LEU A 180 14.68 -4.41 -29.39
C LEU A 180 13.27 -3.89 -29.10
N LEU A 181 12.28 -4.33 -29.87
CA LEU A 181 10.87 -4.10 -29.61
C LEU A 181 10.12 -5.42 -29.52
N GLY A 182 9.12 -5.46 -28.64
CA GLY A 182 8.22 -6.58 -28.42
C GLY A 182 6.80 -6.33 -28.92
N ARG A 183 6.05 -7.41 -29.16
CA ARG A 183 4.62 -7.39 -29.48
C ARG A 183 3.88 -8.46 -28.70
N LYS A 184 2.74 -8.10 -28.11
CA LYS A 184 1.87 -9.02 -27.35
C LYS A 184 0.95 -9.82 -28.27
N PRO A 185 0.45 -11.00 -27.83
CA PRO A 185 -0.54 -11.77 -28.56
C PRO A 185 -1.77 -10.95 -28.93
N ASN A 186 -2.26 -11.13 -30.17
CA ASN A 186 -3.45 -10.46 -30.70
C ASN A 186 -3.34 -8.93 -30.84
N GLU A 187 -2.14 -8.37 -30.78
CA GLU A 187 -1.87 -6.96 -31.04
C GLU A 187 -0.97 -6.77 -32.26
N ASN A 188 -1.18 -5.69 -33.02
CA ASN A 188 -0.37 -5.36 -34.20
C ASN A 188 0.67 -4.26 -33.94
N VAL A 189 0.86 -3.87 -32.68
CA VAL A 189 1.72 -2.73 -32.28
C VAL A 189 2.93 -3.16 -31.48
N TRP A 190 4.06 -2.51 -31.74
CA TRP A 190 5.34 -2.73 -31.09
C TRP A 190 5.49 -1.85 -29.85
N ARG A 191 6.21 -2.36 -28.85
CA ARG A 191 6.49 -1.68 -27.59
C ARG A 191 7.88 -2.00 -27.08
N LEU A 192 8.35 -1.21 -26.12
CA LEU A 192 9.54 -1.57 -25.35
C LEU A 192 9.19 -2.73 -24.42
N PRO A 193 10.12 -3.67 -24.16
CA PRO A 193 9.98 -4.61 -23.06
C PRO A 193 9.82 -3.89 -21.73
N GLY A 194 9.01 -4.41 -20.82
CA GLY A 194 8.82 -3.84 -19.49
C GLY A 194 7.45 -4.08 -18.86
N GLY A 195 7.37 -3.85 -17.56
CA GLY A 195 6.19 -4.19 -16.77
C GLY A 195 6.11 -3.45 -15.45
N PHE A 196 5.29 -3.97 -14.54
CA PHE A 196 5.09 -3.37 -13.22
C PHE A 196 6.23 -3.73 -12.28
N SER A 197 6.69 -2.74 -11.50
CA SER A 197 7.54 -3.05 -10.35
C SER A 197 6.76 -3.87 -9.31
N ASP A 198 7.42 -4.85 -8.71
CA ASP A 198 6.88 -5.69 -7.65
C ASP A 198 7.18 -5.06 -6.28
N PRO A 199 6.28 -5.15 -5.28
CA PRO A 199 6.55 -4.67 -3.92
C PRO A 199 7.77 -5.29 -3.22
N THR A 200 8.34 -6.37 -3.76
CA THR A 200 9.56 -7.04 -3.29
C THR A 200 10.83 -6.65 -4.06
N ASP A 201 10.73 -5.86 -5.12
CA ASP A 201 11.89 -5.31 -5.83
C ASP A 201 12.62 -4.29 -4.94
N ASP A 202 13.94 -4.43 -4.81
CA ASP A 202 14.76 -3.51 -4.00
C ASP A 202 14.95 -2.13 -4.68
N ASN A 203 14.93 -2.09 -6.02
CA ASN A 203 15.07 -0.89 -6.84
C ASN A 203 14.56 -1.12 -8.27
N PHE A 204 14.43 -0.04 -9.06
CA PHE A 204 13.88 -0.12 -10.41
C PHE A 204 14.85 -0.71 -11.44
N GLU A 205 16.16 -0.65 -11.21
CA GLU A 205 17.16 -1.30 -12.06
C GLU A 205 17.01 -2.83 -12.00
N MET A 206 16.77 -3.38 -10.80
CA MET A 206 16.49 -4.81 -10.60
C MET A 206 15.16 -5.21 -11.23
N ALA A 207 14.10 -4.38 -11.05
CA ALA A 207 12.82 -4.61 -11.71
C ALA A 207 12.99 -4.63 -13.25
N ALA A 208 13.73 -3.67 -13.81
CA ALA A 208 14.00 -3.59 -15.25
C ALA A 208 14.75 -4.80 -15.78
N ALA A 209 15.76 -5.29 -15.04
CA ALA A 209 16.50 -6.49 -15.41
C ALA A 209 15.62 -7.76 -15.35
N ARG A 210 14.76 -7.87 -14.33
CA ARG A 210 13.81 -8.97 -14.18
C ARG A 210 12.80 -8.99 -15.34
N GLU A 211 12.12 -7.88 -15.58
CA GLU A 211 11.12 -7.75 -16.65
C GLU A 211 11.72 -8.05 -18.03
N LEU A 212 12.93 -7.54 -18.31
CA LEU A 212 13.62 -7.85 -19.56
C LEU A 212 13.90 -9.35 -19.71
N GLN A 213 14.30 -10.04 -18.64
CA GLN A 213 14.55 -11.49 -18.68
C GLN A 213 13.26 -12.30 -18.85
N GLU A 214 12.16 -11.86 -18.23
CA GLU A 214 10.84 -12.51 -18.32
C GLU A 214 10.28 -12.41 -19.75
N GLU A 215 10.34 -11.23 -20.35
CA GLU A 215 9.75 -10.95 -21.67
C GLU A 215 10.67 -11.28 -22.86
N CYS A 216 12.00 -11.24 -22.68
CA CYS A 216 12.98 -11.38 -23.76
C CYS A 216 13.97 -12.54 -23.57
N GLY A 217 13.80 -13.36 -22.54
CA GLY A 217 14.64 -14.52 -22.27
C GLY A 217 15.98 -14.20 -21.60
N ALA A 218 16.80 -15.24 -21.40
CA ALA A 218 18.08 -15.13 -20.70
C ALA A 218 19.14 -14.41 -21.56
N VAL A 219 19.23 -13.09 -21.40
CA VAL A 219 20.23 -12.23 -22.05
C VAL A 219 21.17 -11.61 -21.01
N GLU A 220 22.44 -11.46 -21.39
CA GLU A 220 23.41 -10.68 -20.62
C GLU A 220 23.41 -9.24 -21.14
N THR A 221 23.28 -8.28 -20.24
CA THR A 221 23.22 -6.86 -20.58
C THR A 221 24.29 -6.06 -19.85
N GLY A 222 24.56 -4.86 -20.37
CA GLY A 222 25.26 -3.83 -19.63
C GLY A 222 24.45 -3.32 -18.42
N PRO A 223 24.98 -2.32 -17.70
CA PRO A 223 24.26 -1.68 -16.61
C PRO A 223 22.98 -0.99 -17.12
N MET A 224 21.92 -1.03 -16.32
CA MET A 224 20.69 -0.27 -16.60
C MET A 224 20.95 1.22 -16.39
N GLU A 225 20.98 1.99 -17.48
CA GLU A 225 21.18 3.44 -17.45
C GLU A 225 19.82 4.15 -17.47
N TYR A 226 19.56 4.98 -16.45
CA TYR A 226 18.35 5.80 -16.45
C TYR A 226 18.29 6.76 -17.65
N VAL A 227 17.13 6.83 -18.29
CA VAL A 227 16.83 7.77 -19.38
C VAL A 227 15.86 8.84 -18.93
N ALA A 228 14.68 8.44 -18.46
CA ALA A 228 13.60 9.35 -18.07
C ALA A 228 12.55 8.63 -17.19
N SER A 229 11.73 9.42 -16.49
CA SER A 229 10.48 8.95 -15.89
C SER A 229 9.32 9.76 -16.44
N LEU A 230 8.30 9.10 -16.97
CA LEU A 230 7.18 9.74 -17.65
C LEU A 230 5.84 9.18 -17.14
N ARG A 231 4.82 10.04 -17.07
CA ARG A 231 3.44 9.58 -16.87
C ARG A 231 2.97 8.86 -18.14
N VAL A 232 2.49 7.64 -17.97
CA VAL A 232 1.97 6.82 -19.06
C VAL A 232 0.50 7.17 -19.29
N ASN A 233 0.13 7.48 -20.53
CA ASN A 233 -1.25 7.77 -20.91
C ASN A 233 -2.03 6.48 -21.24
N ASP A 234 -2.08 5.56 -20.27
CA ASP A 234 -2.77 4.28 -20.42
C ASP A 234 -4.29 4.48 -20.35
N TRP A 235 -5.03 3.93 -21.34
CA TRP A 235 -6.48 4.09 -21.45
C TRP A 235 -7.24 3.56 -20.22
N ARG A 236 -6.72 2.52 -19.55
CA ARG A 236 -7.31 1.94 -18.33
C ARG A 236 -7.32 2.93 -17.17
N TYR A 237 -6.36 3.85 -17.18
CA TYR A 237 -6.16 4.85 -16.13
C TYR A 237 -6.42 6.27 -16.61
N ALA A 238 -6.91 6.47 -17.85
CA ALA A 238 -7.09 7.80 -18.43
C ALA A 238 -8.10 8.64 -17.63
N SER A 239 -9.26 8.06 -17.29
CA SER A 239 -10.30 8.67 -16.46
C SER A 239 -10.11 8.47 -14.96
N GLU A 240 -9.16 7.63 -14.55
CA GLU A 240 -8.94 7.29 -13.15
C GLU A 240 -8.07 8.31 -12.43
N ILE A 241 -8.25 8.44 -11.11
CA ILE A 241 -7.39 9.30 -10.28
C ILE A 241 -5.98 8.71 -10.09
N ASN A 242 -5.90 7.38 -10.04
CA ASN A 242 -4.63 6.67 -10.00
C ASN A 242 -4.00 6.69 -11.39
N LYS A 243 -2.66 6.87 -11.45
CA LYS A 243 -1.92 6.97 -12.71
C LYS A 243 -0.75 6.00 -12.73
N ILE A 244 -0.27 5.70 -13.93
CA ILE A 244 0.99 4.96 -14.13
C ILE A 244 2.10 5.96 -14.40
N ILE A 245 3.25 5.78 -13.74
CA ILE A 245 4.51 6.44 -14.10
C ILE A 245 5.52 5.34 -14.37
N THR A 246 6.13 5.39 -15.56
CA THR A 246 7.18 4.45 -15.94
C THR A 246 8.55 5.07 -15.81
N THR A 247 9.54 4.27 -15.41
CA THR A 247 10.96 4.61 -15.47
C THR A 247 11.60 3.88 -16.66
N LEU A 248 12.08 4.67 -17.62
CA LEU A 248 12.76 4.18 -18.81
C LEU A 248 14.25 4.01 -18.52
N PHE A 249 14.73 2.78 -18.67
CA PHE A 249 16.15 2.45 -18.69
C PHE A 249 16.61 2.15 -20.12
N SER A 250 17.90 2.32 -20.35
CA SER A 250 18.59 1.85 -21.54
C SER A 250 19.76 0.97 -21.14
N THR A 251 20.00 -0.08 -21.91
CA THR A 251 21.17 -0.95 -21.74
C THR A 251 21.60 -1.51 -23.09
N ASP A 252 22.79 -2.08 -23.15
CA ASP A 252 23.34 -2.72 -24.33
C ASP A 252 23.34 -4.25 -24.14
N LEU A 253 22.96 -4.98 -25.18
CA LEU A 253 23.11 -6.43 -25.23
C LEU A 253 24.60 -6.77 -25.25
N VAL A 254 25.04 -7.56 -24.26
CA VAL A 254 26.42 -8.07 -24.16
C VAL A 254 26.50 -9.46 -24.76
N TYR A 255 25.54 -10.34 -24.43
CA TYR A 255 25.51 -11.72 -24.90
C TYR A 255 24.09 -12.31 -24.87
N GLY A 256 23.84 -13.29 -25.75
CA GLY A 256 22.55 -13.98 -25.86
C GLY A 256 21.73 -13.54 -27.07
N GLU A 257 20.66 -14.27 -27.35
CA GLU A 257 19.71 -13.96 -28.43
C GLU A 257 18.32 -13.76 -27.80
N PRO A 258 17.78 -12.53 -27.80
CA PRO A 258 16.46 -12.28 -27.25
C PRO A 258 15.38 -13.14 -27.92
N ALA A 259 14.51 -13.72 -27.11
CA ALA A 259 13.37 -14.50 -27.56
C ALA A 259 12.13 -14.07 -26.78
N ALA A 260 10.99 -13.94 -27.46
CA ALA A 260 9.75 -13.55 -26.83
C ALA A 260 9.33 -14.54 -25.73
N GLY A 261 8.93 -14.01 -24.59
CA GLY A 261 8.50 -14.74 -23.40
C GLY A 261 7.39 -14.01 -22.66
N ASP A 262 6.84 -14.69 -21.65
CA ASP A 262 5.70 -14.25 -20.85
C ASP A 262 4.53 -13.69 -21.68
N ASP A 263 4.37 -12.37 -21.72
CA ASP A 263 3.28 -11.73 -22.45
C ASP A 263 3.66 -11.22 -23.84
N LEU A 264 4.92 -11.33 -24.26
CA LEU A 264 5.36 -11.08 -25.64
C LEU A 264 5.24 -12.35 -26.50
N GLU A 265 4.69 -12.21 -27.71
CA GLU A 265 4.63 -13.27 -28.73
C GLU A 265 5.77 -13.15 -29.74
N GLU A 266 6.21 -11.91 -30.02
CA GLU A 266 7.25 -11.63 -31.00
C GLU A 266 8.17 -10.52 -30.50
N VAL A 267 9.47 -10.69 -30.73
CA VAL A 267 10.47 -9.63 -30.54
C VAL A 267 11.21 -9.40 -31.86
N ARG A 268 11.57 -8.16 -32.15
CA ARG A 268 12.37 -7.81 -33.33
C ARG A 268 13.32 -6.66 -33.05
N TRP A 269 14.43 -6.66 -33.75
CA TRP A 269 15.35 -5.53 -33.80
C TRP A 269 14.87 -4.51 -34.84
N VAL A 270 14.87 -3.24 -34.45
CA VAL A 270 14.47 -2.12 -35.29
C VAL A 270 15.55 -1.04 -35.25
N THR A 271 15.94 -0.50 -36.40
CA THR A 271 16.86 0.64 -36.44
C THR A 271 16.22 1.87 -35.81
N LEU A 272 16.96 2.62 -35.00
CA LEU A 272 16.46 3.88 -34.39
C LEU A 272 15.92 4.86 -35.44
N THR A 273 16.53 4.91 -36.63
CA THR A 273 16.10 5.78 -37.73
C THR A 273 14.73 5.38 -38.33
N ASP A 274 14.29 4.14 -38.13
CA ASP A 274 13.02 3.63 -38.65
C ASP A 274 11.84 3.92 -37.69
N ILE A 275 12.13 4.26 -36.42
CA ILE A 275 11.13 4.52 -35.38
C ILE A 275 10.11 5.60 -35.79
N PRO A 276 10.50 6.78 -36.33
CA PRO A 276 9.52 7.78 -36.78
C PRO A 276 8.57 7.23 -37.86
N THR A 277 9.05 6.35 -38.73
CA THR A 277 8.24 5.72 -39.77
C THR A 277 7.24 4.74 -39.16
N LEU A 278 7.65 3.93 -38.18
CA LEU A 278 6.74 3.03 -37.47
C LEU A 278 5.64 3.78 -36.73
N ILE A 279 5.99 4.90 -36.07
CA ILE A 279 5.02 5.78 -35.41
C ILE A 279 4.01 6.32 -36.43
N ALA A 280 4.48 6.84 -37.57
CA ALA A 280 3.61 7.38 -38.62
C ALA A 280 2.64 6.34 -39.21
N LYS A 281 3.03 5.06 -39.25
CA LYS A 281 2.19 3.94 -39.69
C LYS A 281 1.23 3.43 -38.61
N GLY A 282 1.31 3.92 -37.37
CA GLY A 282 0.54 3.40 -36.24
C GLY A 282 0.98 2.00 -35.81
N GLU A 283 2.24 1.63 -36.08
CA GLU A 283 2.80 0.33 -35.69
C GLU A 283 3.43 0.36 -34.28
N ILE A 284 3.50 1.51 -33.62
CA ILE A 284 3.99 1.63 -32.24
C ILE A 284 2.81 1.82 -31.28
N ASN A 285 2.87 1.17 -30.12
CA ASN A 285 1.91 1.38 -29.06
C ASN A 285 1.95 2.84 -28.58
N ASP A 286 0.80 3.50 -28.51
CA ASP A 286 0.68 4.92 -28.26
C ASP A 286 1.28 5.36 -26.92
N THR A 287 1.25 4.48 -25.91
CA THR A 287 1.84 4.76 -24.59
C THR A 287 3.37 4.79 -24.61
N HIS A 288 4.02 4.11 -25.58
CA HIS A 288 5.47 4.04 -25.70
C HIS A 288 6.05 5.11 -26.64
N ILE A 289 5.22 5.78 -27.45
CA ILE A 289 5.67 6.86 -28.35
C ILE A 289 6.48 7.94 -27.60
N PRO A 290 6.04 8.46 -26.43
CA PRO A 290 6.83 9.44 -25.68
C PRO A 290 8.18 8.91 -25.16
N LEU A 291 8.26 7.61 -24.86
CA LEU A 291 9.50 6.95 -24.42
C LEU A 291 10.49 6.84 -25.57
N LEU A 292 10.03 6.38 -26.74
CA LEU A 292 10.84 6.29 -27.95
C LEU A 292 11.33 7.66 -28.42
N ALA A 293 10.53 8.71 -28.25
CA ALA A 293 10.98 10.08 -28.50
C ALA A 293 12.18 10.45 -27.60
N LYS A 294 12.18 10.07 -26.32
CA LYS A 294 13.31 10.31 -25.41
C LYS A 294 14.56 9.53 -25.80
N LEU A 295 14.42 8.30 -26.27
CA LEU A 295 15.54 7.52 -26.80
C LEU A 295 16.12 8.16 -28.07
N THR A 296 15.24 8.60 -28.97
CA THR A 296 15.65 9.24 -30.24
C THR A 296 16.38 10.56 -29.96
N GLU A 297 15.88 11.38 -29.03
CA GLU A 297 16.56 12.61 -28.56
C GLU A 297 17.94 12.33 -27.95
N LYS A 298 18.11 11.21 -27.23
CA LYS A 298 19.34 10.88 -26.51
C LYS A 298 20.40 10.20 -27.38
N TYR A 299 19.99 9.36 -28.35
CA TYR A 299 20.91 8.45 -29.05
C TYR A 299 20.96 8.62 -30.58
N SER A 300 20.14 9.50 -31.19
CA SER A 300 20.26 9.77 -32.62
C SER A 300 21.44 10.72 -32.89
N TYR A 301 22.45 10.22 -33.61
CA TYR A 301 23.56 10.98 -34.17
C TYR A 301 23.47 11.00 -35.70
#